data_AF-N1WM85-F1
#
_entry.id   AF-N1WM85-F1
#
_cell.length_a   1.000
_cell.length_b   1.000
_cell.length_c   1.000
_cell.angle_alpha   90.00
_cell.angle_beta   90.00
_cell.angle_gamma   90.00
#
_symmetry.space_group_name_H-M   'P 1'
#
loop_
_entity.id
_entity.type
_entity.pdbx_description
1 polymer ?
#
loop_
_entity_poly.entity_id
_entity_poly.type
_entity_poly.pdbx_seq_one_letter_code
_entity_poly.pdbx_strand_id
1 'polypeptide(L)'
;MGEPCPNNCRQNLLPNDWSREIRQSCIAGEKMTAFAEGRVGINVGASAFLQAHPLVLEEFISKGDVYFEVLRYFLSILEPKKIKEIIDTFSNKLLYKIIIYEYNIFQQTEDERKRLRKTASFLDLKSNAYWASLSPKRICSFIAYCLKEAKDPEFASQFLIILPPDAVSDLKNLAGLNVEEEKELYLSLKDGIYELPIQSPGIYRHILKLFEDDPEIFLILSTMEELVLRKEQIIESSHVILEKYKSGKLNHQSLFADLSALEPEITMEILGIFEEKGMLGRSEKNLIKELLSKHK
;
A
#
# COMPACT_ATOMS: atom_id res chain seq x y z
N MET A 1 34.78 13.24 7.45
CA MET A 1 33.65 12.29 7.30
C MET A 1 32.55 12.44 8.36
N GLY A 2 32.72 13.24 9.42
CA GLY A 2 31.75 13.33 10.52
C GLY A 2 30.50 14.19 10.28
N GLU A 3 30.41 14.88 9.14
CA GLU A 3 29.28 15.78 8.82
C GLU A 3 28.26 15.11 7.88
N PRO A 4 26.97 15.51 7.94
CA PRO A 4 25.93 15.03 7.02
C PRO A 4 26.28 15.18 5.53
N CYS A 5 25.66 14.39 4.66
CA CYS A 5 25.82 14.56 3.21
C CYS A 5 25.29 15.92 2.75
N PRO A 6 26.05 16.68 1.92
CA PRO A 6 25.50 17.82 1.22
C PRO A 6 24.37 17.40 0.26
N ASN A 7 23.42 18.28 -0.01
CA ASN A 7 22.24 18.03 -0.86
C ASN A 7 22.57 17.95 -2.37
N ASN A 8 23.74 17.46 -2.76
CA ASN A 8 24.27 17.53 -4.13
C ASN A 8 24.21 16.20 -4.90
N CYS A 9 24.21 15.05 -4.23
CA CYS A 9 24.18 13.74 -4.89
C CYS A 9 22.91 13.49 -5.69
N ARG A 10 21.77 14.01 -5.22
CA ARG A 10 20.45 13.71 -5.77
C ARG A 10 20.03 14.64 -6.91
N GLN A 11 20.52 15.87 -6.92
CA GLN A 11 20.16 16.90 -7.92
C GLN A 11 21.04 16.84 -9.18
N ASN A 12 22.22 16.21 -9.12
CA ASN A 12 23.21 16.28 -10.21
C ASN A 12 23.18 15.10 -11.20
N LEU A 13 22.33 14.09 -11.00
CA LEU A 13 22.22 12.92 -11.88
C LEU A 13 20.89 12.95 -12.65
N LEU A 14 20.72 13.94 -13.54
CA LEU A 14 19.75 13.86 -14.64
C LEU A 14 20.28 12.90 -15.72
N PRO A 15 19.42 12.18 -16.45
CA PRO A 15 19.81 11.20 -17.44
C PRO A 15 20.25 11.89 -18.75
N ASN A 16 21.36 12.63 -18.70
CA ASN A 16 22.08 13.09 -19.89
C ASN A 16 23.57 12.82 -19.63
N ASP A 17 24.18 12.04 -20.51
CA ASP A 17 25.58 11.61 -20.78
C ASP A 17 26.80 12.11 -19.96
N TRP A 18 26.68 12.91 -18.92
CA TRP A 18 27.75 13.41 -18.05
C TRP A 18 28.09 12.44 -16.90
N SER A 19 28.01 11.14 -17.17
CA SER A 19 27.64 10.12 -16.17
C SER A 19 28.79 9.48 -15.37
N ARG A 20 30.03 9.95 -15.45
CA ARG A 20 31.17 9.32 -14.73
C ARG A 20 31.79 10.18 -13.64
N GLU A 21 32.00 11.46 -13.90
CA GLU A 21 32.64 12.41 -12.96
C GLU A 21 31.69 12.84 -11.84
N ILE A 22 30.39 12.95 -12.12
CA ILE A 22 29.37 13.26 -11.11
C ILE A 22 29.13 12.08 -10.16
N ARG A 23 29.24 10.83 -10.65
CA ARG A 23 29.19 9.63 -9.81
C ARG A 23 30.35 9.60 -8.81
N GLN A 24 31.54 10.06 -9.22
CA GLN A 24 32.70 10.23 -8.34
C GLN A 24 32.54 11.38 -7.33
N SER A 25 31.70 12.38 -7.62
CA SER A 25 31.42 13.49 -6.68
C SER A 25 30.42 13.13 -5.57
N CYS A 26 29.72 11.98 -5.67
CA CYS A 26 28.74 11.58 -4.68
C CYS A 26 29.38 10.80 -3.51
N ILE A 27 29.60 11.50 -2.40
CA ILE A 27 30.21 10.96 -1.17
C ILE A 27 29.23 10.05 -0.39
N ALA A 28 27.97 9.91 -0.84
CA ALA A 28 26.97 9.09 -0.15
C ALA A 28 27.40 7.61 -0.04
N GLY A 29 27.92 7.03 -1.14
CA GLY A 29 28.39 5.64 -1.13
C GLY A 29 29.54 5.40 -0.14
N GLU A 30 30.49 6.33 -0.06
CA GLU A 30 31.60 6.26 0.89
C GLU A 30 31.11 6.41 2.34
N LYS A 31 30.21 7.35 2.61
CA LYS A 31 29.65 7.56 3.96
C LYS A 31 28.77 6.40 4.43
N MET A 32 28.01 5.79 3.53
CA MET A 32 27.28 4.55 3.85
C MET A 32 28.23 3.38 4.12
N THR A 33 29.33 3.26 3.36
CA THR A 33 30.37 2.24 3.60
C THR A 33 31.04 2.48 4.96
N ALA A 34 31.40 3.72 5.27
CA ALA A 34 31.93 4.09 6.58
C ALA A 34 30.94 3.81 7.72
N PHE A 35 29.63 3.95 7.49
CA PHE A 35 28.62 3.61 8.50
C PHE A 35 28.55 2.10 8.72
N ALA A 36 28.52 1.31 7.64
CA ALA A 36 28.52 -0.16 7.72
C ALA A 36 29.74 -0.71 8.47
N GLU A 37 30.87 -0.03 8.38
CA GLU A 37 32.12 -0.38 9.09
C GLU A 37 32.23 0.25 10.50
N GLY A 38 31.18 0.93 10.99
CA GLY A 38 31.16 1.55 12.32
C GLY A 38 32.03 2.80 12.48
N ARG A 39 32.49 3.41 11.38
CA ARG A 39 33.39 4.58 11.38
C ARG A 39 32.66 5.92 11.48
N VAL A 40 31.34 5.96 11.23
CA VAL A 40 30.51 7.17 11.37
C VAL A 40 29.20 6.87 12.08
N GLY A 41 28.59 7.90 12.68
CA GLY A 41 27.32 7.78 13.41
C GLY A 41 26.08 7.72 12.53
N ILE A 42 24.95 7.37 13.15
CA ILE A 42 23.64 7.18 12.49
C ILE A 42 23.17 8.38 11.68
N ASN A 43 23.40 9.62 12.17
CA ASN A 43 22.98 10.83 11.46
C ASN A 43 23.71 11.00 10.11
N VAL A 44 25.00 10.62 10.06
CA VAL A 44 25.79 10.66 8.83
C VAL A 44 25.30 9.58 7.87
N GLY A 45 25.12 8.35 8.35
CA GLY A 45 24.59 7.24 7.55
C GLY A 45 23.20 7.51 6.98
N ALA A 46 22.28 8.01 7.80
CA ALA A 46 20.93 8.35 7.39
C ALA A 46 20.92 9.47 6.33
N SER A 47 21.72 10.52 6.54
CA SER A 47 21.86 11.59 5.53
C SER A 47 22.45 11.08 4.22
N ALA A 48 23.39 10.13 4.27
CA ALA A 48 23.99 9.53 3.09
C ALA A 48 22.97 8.67 2.34
N PHE A 49 22.21 7.82 3.04
CA PHE A 49 21.12 7.06 2.46
C PHE A 49 20.07 7.96 1.79
N LEU A 50 19.67 9.05 2.46
CA LEU A 50 18.65 9.96 1.94
C LEU A 50 19.09 10.73 0.68
N GLN A 51 20.39 10.92 0.51
CA GLN A 51 20.97 11.64 -0.63
C GLN A 51 21.50 10.70 -1.73
N ALA A 52 21.59 9.39 -1.47
CA ALA A 52 22.17 8.45 -2.40
C ALA A 52 21.30 8.27 -3.64
N HIS A 53 21.95 8.24 -4.81
CA HIS A 53 21.31 7.87 -6.06
C HIS A 53 21.02 6.35 -6.07
N PRO A 54 19.93 5.86 -6.69
CA PRO A 54 19.60 4.43 -6.75
C PRO A 54 20.75 3.53 -7.20
N LEU A 55 21.47 3.92 -8.26
CA LEU A 55 22.64 3.17 -8.74
C LEU A 55 23.73 3.00 -7.66
N VAL A 56 23.93 4.02 -6.81
CA VAL A 56 24.90 3.96 -5.70
C VAL A 56 24.40 3.02 -4.61
N LEU A 57 23.09 3.00 -4.35
CA LEU A 57 22.47 2.08 -3.38
C LEU A 57 22.51 0.63 -3.88
N GLU A 58 22.27 0.40 -5.18
CA GLU A 58 22.39 -0.91 -5.82
C GLU A 58 23.83 -1.45 -5.76
N GLU A 59 24.82 -0.61 -6.10
CA GLU A 59 26.23 -0.97 -5.98
C GLU A 59 26.61 -1.24 -4.52
N PHE A 60 26.13 -0.41 -3.60
CA PHE A 60 26.41 -0.56 -2.17
C PHE A 60 25.93 -1.90 -1.61
N ILE A 61 24.68 -2.30 -1.88
CA ILE A 61 24.18 -3.58 -1.37
C ILE A 61 24.81 -4.79 -2.06
N SER A 62 25.36 -4.62 -3.28
CA SER A 62 26.07 -5.70 -3.98
C SER A 62 27.38 -6.11 -3.29
N LYS A 63 27.89 -5.29 -2.35
CA LYS A 63 29.11 -5.57 -1.59
C LYS A 63 28.95 -6.66 -0.53
N GLY A 64 27.73 -7.09 -0.21
CA GLY A 64 27.45 -8.21 0.70
C GLY A 64 26.34 -7.94 1.73
N ASP A 65 26.00 -8.97 2.50
CA ASP A 65 24.82 -9.00 3.40
C ASP A 65 24.81 -7.87 4.43
N VAL A 66 25.97 -7.53 5.00
CA VAL A 66 26.09 -6.42 5.96
C VAL A 66 25.59 -5.10 5.38
N TYR A 67 25.91 -4.84 4.12
CA TYR A 67 25.50 -3.61 3.42
C TYR A 67 24.01 -3.63 3.07
N PHE A 68 23.48 -4.80 2.73
CA PHE A 68 22.05 -5.00 2.53
C PHE A 68 21.24 -4.77 3.83
N GLU A 69 21.73 -5.26 4.97
CA GLU A 69 21.12 -5.02 6.28
C GLU A 69 21.13 -3.53 6.65
N VAL A 70 22.20 -2.79 6.32
CA VAL A 70 22.23 -1.34 6.51
C VAL A 70 21.14 -0.62 5.70
N LEU A 71 20.88 -1.06 4.46
CA LEU A 71 19.80 -0.51 3.64
C LEU A 71 18.43 -0.74 4.30
N ARG A 72 18.17 -1.98 4.73
CA ARG A 72 16.93 -2.38 5.42
C ARG A 72 16.74 -1.63 6.73
N TYR A 73 17.81 -1.46 7.49
CA TYR A 73 17.81 -0.69 8.72
C TYR A 73 17.30 0.73 8.48
N PHE A 74 17.83 1.46 7.49
CA PHE A 74 17.36 2.82 7.20
C PHE A 74 15.91 2.88 6.71
N LEU A 75 15.46 1.92 5.90
CA LEU A 75 14.05 1.83 5.50
C LEU A 75 13.11 1.66 6.70
N SER A 76 13.55 0.95 7.74
CA SER A 76 12.72 0.66 8.92
C SER A 76 12.65 1.80 9.94
N ILE A 77 13.71 2.61 10.08
CA ILE A 77 13.79 3.65 11.12
C ILE A 77 13.39 5.04 10.62
N LEU A 78 13.49 5.30 9.32
CA LEU A 78 13.21 6.62 8.76
C LEU A 78 11.70 6.79 8.54
N GLU A 79 11.25 8.04 8.61
CA GLU A 79 9.84 8.36 8.37
C GLU A 79 9.44 8.00 6.93
N PRO A 80 8.30 7.32 6.70
CA PRO A 80 7.80 6.96 5.38
C PRO A 80 7.86 8.06 4.33
N LYS A 81 7.48 9.29 4.71
CA LYS A 81 7.48 10.45 3.82
C LYS A 81 8.88 10.82 3.32
N LYS A 82 9.93 10.60 4.12
CA LYS A 82 11.32 10.92 3.76
C LYS A 82 11.93 9.87 2.82
N ILE A 83 11.45 8.62 2.88
CA ILE A 83 11.97 7.52 2.06
C ILE A 83 11.19 7.27 0.77
N LYS A 84 9.93 7.71 0.70
CA LYS A 84 9.08 7.63 -0.51
C LYS A 84 9.85 7.98 -1.79
N GLU A 85 10.49 9.13 -1.73
CA GLU A 85 11.15 9.79 -2.84
C GLU A 85 12.40 9.04 -3.33
N ILE A 86 12.95 8.15 -2.50
CA ILE A 86 14.08 7.25 -2.82
C ILE A 86 13.54 5.93 -3.36
N ILE A 87 12.53 5.36 -2.70
CA ILE A 87 11.86 4.13 -3.12
C ILE A 87 11.22 4.27 -4.51
N ASP A 88 10.64 5.44 -4.81
CA ASP A 88 10.08 5.74 -6.12
C ASP A 88 11.13 5.63 -7.24
N THR A 89 12.40 5.79 -6.91
CA THR A 89 13.52 5.72 -7.86
C THR A 89 14.22 4.36 -7.90
N PHE A 90 13.88 3.42 -7.01
CA PHE A 90 14.45 2.08 -7.03
C PHE A 90 13.91 1.27 -8.21
N SER A 91 14.77 0.43 -8.79
CA SER A 91 14.32 -0.61 -9.72
C SER A 91 13.38 -1.59 -9.01
N ASN A 92 12.41 -2.16 -9.75
CA ASN A 92 11.52 -3.18 -9.18
C ASN A 92 12.30 -4.41 -8.68
N LYS A 93 13.39 -4.75 -9.36
CA LYS A 93 14.32 -5.81 -8.95
C LYS A 93 14.96 -5.54 -7.60
N LEU A 94 15.43 -4.31 -7.36
CA LEU A 94 15.98 -3.93 -6.07
C LEU A 94 14.89 -3.99 -4.98
N LEU A 95 13.71 -3.40 -5.23
CA LEU A 95 12.61 -3.45 -4.27
C LEU A 95 12.23 -4.88 -3.93
N TYR A 96 12.10 -5.75 -4.93
CA TYR A 96 11.74 -7.16 -4.74
C TYR A 96 12.74 -7.85 -3.82
N LYS A 97 14.05 -7.70 -4.07
CA LYS A 97 15.09 -8.27 -3.19
C LYS A 97 14.97 -7.82 -1.74
N ILE A 98 14.68 -6.53 -1.52
CA ILE A 98 14.53 -5.98 -0.17
C ILE A 98 13.31 -6.59 0.52
N ILE A 99 12.17 -6.51 -0.14
CA ILE A 99 10.89 -6.81 0.48
C ILE A 99 10.64 -8.32 0.60
N ILE A 100 11.13 -9.14 -0.34
CA ILE A 100 10.95 -10.60 -0.28
C ILE A 100 11.71 -11.19 0.91
N TYR A 101 12.86 -10.61 1.27
CA TYR A 101 13.59 -11.00 2.46
C TYR A 101 12.77 -10.74 3.73
N GLU A 102 12.12 -9.57 3.82
CA GLU A 102 11.22 -9.24 4.92
C GLU A 102 9.98 -10.15 4.95
N TYR A 103 9.45 -10.47 3.77
CA TYR A 103 8.31 -11.37 3.64
C TYR A 103 8.65 -12.78 4.10
N ASN A 104 9.83 -13.29 3.76
CA ASN A 104 10.28 -14.61 4.20
C ASN A 104 10.46 -14.67 5.74
N ILE A 105 11.00 -13.61 6.35
CA ILE A 105 11.06 -13.50 7.83
C ILE A 105 9.66 -13.45 8.42
N PHE A 106 8.76 -12.69 7.78
CA PHE A 106 7.36 -12.64 8.18
C PHE A 106 6.76 -14.04 8.13
N GLN A 107 6.85 -14.79 7.03
CA GLN A 107 6.31 -16.14 6.92
C GLN A 107 6.89 -17.12 7.97
N GLN A 108 8.19 -17.06 8.27
CA GLN A 108 8.81 -17.92 9.29
C GLN A 108 8.24 -17.73 10.70
N THR A 109 7.66 -16.55 10.96
CA THR A 109 7.06 -16.20 12.26
C THR A 109 5.53 -16.27 12.25
N GLU A 110 4.93 -16.79 11.17
CA GLU A 110 3.48 -16.82 10.96
C GLU A 110 2.76 -17.72 11.98
N ASP A 111 3.31 -18.90 12.26
CA ASP A 111 2.72 -19.83 13.23
C ASP A 111 2.65 -19.24 14.64
N GLU A 112 3.67 -18.49 15.05
CA GLU A 112 3.68 -17.77 16.32
C GLU A 112 2.65 -16.63 16.34
N ARG A 113 2.49 -15.89 15.23
CA ARG A 113 1.50 -14.82 15.11
C ARG A 113 0.06 -15.35 15.11
N LYS A 114 -0.20 -16.46 14.41
CA LYS A 114 -1.50 -17.16 14.40
C LYS A 114 -1.88 -17.61 15.82
N ARG A 115 -0.93 -18.16 16.59
CA ARG A 115 -1.13 -18.52 18.01
C ARG A 115 -1.48 -17.32 18.89
N LEU A 116 -0.95 -16.14 18.57
CA LEU A 116 -1.21 -14.89 19.29
C LEU A 116 -2.46 -14.13 18.82
N ARG A 117 -3.25 -14.68 17.88
CA ARG A 117 -4.41 -14.02 17.24
C ARG A 117 -4.08 -12.64 16.65
N LYS A 118 -2.82 -12.40 16.24
CA LYS A 118 -2.44 -11.15 15.57
C LYS A 118 -2.70 -11.29 14.07
N THR A 119 -3.82 -10.74 13.61
CA THR A 119 -4.21 -10.64 12.19
C THR A 119 -3.58 -9.43 11.50
N ALA A 120 -2.30 -9.17 11.75
CA ALA A 120 -1.61 -8.08 11.05
C ALA A 120 -1.16 -8.57 9.67
N SER A 121 -1.52 -7.84 8.62
CA SER A 121 -0.99 -8.07 7.27
C SER A 121 0.51 -7.82 7.24
N PHE A 122 1.21 -8.43 6.28
CA PHE A 122 2.62 -8.16 6.03
C PHE A 122 2.90 -6.66 5.82
N LEU A 123 1.99 -5.96 5.13
CA LEU A 123 2.14 -4.54 4.83
C LEU A 123 1.75 -3.62 5.99
N ASP A 124 1.12 -4.16 7.04
CA ASP A 124 0.81 -3.41 8.28
C ASP A 124 2.03 -3.27 9.19
N LEU A 125 3.11 -4.00 8.91
CA LEU A 125 4.34 -3.89 9.68
C LEU A 125 4.93 -2.49 9.54
N LYS A 126 5.45 -1.94 10.65
CA LYS A 126 6.09 -0.62 10.66
C LYS A 126 7.23 -0.51 9.64
N SER A 127 7.98 -1.59 9.41
CA SER A 127 9.03 -1.63 8.39
C SER A 127 8.50 -1.43 6.96
N ASN A 128 7.22 -1.73 6.73
CA ASN A 128 6.55 -1.68 5.42
C ASN A 128 5.57 -0.51 5.27
N ALA A 129 5.40 0.31 6.31
CA ALA A 129 4.45 1.42 6.31
C ALA A 129 4.67 2.45 5.18
N TYR A 130 5.85 2.46 4.56
CA TYR A 130 6.14 3.32 3.42
C TYR A 130 5.37 2.95 2.16
N TRP A 131 4.95 1.70 1.99
CA TRP A 131 4.21 1.26 0.81
C TRP A 131 2.90 2.02 0.62
N ALA A 132 2.19 2.30 1.71
CA ALA A 132 0.96 3.11 1.70
C ALA A 132 1.19 4.56 1.24
N SER A 133 2.43 5.05 1.23
CA SER A 133 2.76 6.40 0.77
C SER A 133 3.14 6.49 -0.71
N LEU A 134 3.39 5.34 -1.36
CA LEU A 134 3.78 5.26 -2.77
C LEU A 134 2.57 5.54 -3.68
N SER A 135 2.85 5.96 -4.91
CA SER A 135 1.78 6.16 -5.89
C SER A 135 1.19 4.81 -6.32
N PRO A 136 -0.12 4.74 -6.66
CA PRO A 136 -0.73 3.52 -7.20
C PRO A 136 0.01 2.99 -8.42
N LYS A 137 0.50 3.88 -9.30
CA LYS A 137 1.32 3.52 -10.47
C LYS A 137 2.62 2.82 -10.07
N ARG A 138 3.30 3.28 -9.00
CA ARG A 138 4.53 2.65 -8.51
C ARG A 138 4.27 1.23 -8.00
N ILE A 139 3.19 1.04 -7.25
CA ILE A 139 2.76 -0.26 -6.71
C ILE A 139 2.35 -1.19 -7.84
N CYS A 140 1.55 -0.73 -8.81
CA CYS A 140 1.16 -1.51 -9.99
C CYS A 140 2.36 -1.94 -10.82
N SER A 141 3.34 -1.07 -11.03
CA SER A 141 4.60 -1.41 -11.71
C SER A 141 5.37 -2.49 -10.95
N PHE A 142 5.37 -2.45 -9.62
CA PHE A 142 6.00 -3.47 -8.78
C PHE A 142 5.28 -4.82 -8.87
N ILE A 143 3.94 -4.83 -8.78
CA ILE A 143 3.11 -6.03 -9.00
C ILE A 143 3.40 -6.65 -10.36
N ALA A 144 3.45 -5.84 -11.41
CA ALA A 144 3.76 -6.30 -12.77
C ALA A 144 5.13 -6.99 -12.84
N TYR A 145 6.15 -6.44 -12.17
CA TYR A 145 7.47 -7.09 -12.08
C TYR A 145 7.40 -8.43 -11.34
N CYS A 146 6.67 -8.50 -10.22
CA CYS A 146 6.52 -9.74 -9.46
C CYS A 146 5.90 -10.87 -10.31
N LEU A 147 4.91 -10.55 -11.13
CA LEU A 147 4.24 -11.53 -12.01
C LEU A 147 5.07 -11.87 -13.26
N LYS A 148 5.64 -10.86 -13.92
CA LYS A 148 6.29 -11.02 -15.23
C LYS A 148 7.71 -11.56 -15.12
N GLU A 149 8.49 -11.02 -14.19
CA GLU A 149 9.90 -11.35 -14.06
C GLU A 149 10.20 -12.25 -12.87
N ALA A 150 9.68 -11.93 -11.68
CA ALA A 150 9.98 -12.71 -10.48
C ALA A 150 9.20 -14.04 -10.38
N LYS A 151 8.07 -14.15 -11.10
CA LYS A 151 7.17 -15.31 -11.07
C LYS A 151 6.68 -15.65 -9.66
N ASP A 152 6.24 -14.63 -8.94
CA ASP A 152 5.85 -14.72 -7.53
C ASP A 152 4.46 -14.06 -7.29
N PRO A 153 3.38 -14.72 -7.71
CA PRO A 153 2.03 -14.17 -7.63
C PRO A 153 1.46 -14.16 -6.20
N GLU A 154 1.86 -15.11 -5.34
CA GLU A 154 1.45 -15.17 -3.93
C GLU A 154 2.00 -13.99 -3.13
N PHE A 155 3.25 -13.60 -3.39
CA PHE A 155 3.79 -12.39 -2.82
C PHE A 155 3.16 -11.13 -3.43
N ALA A 156 2.95 -11.11 -4.75
CA ALA A 156 2.34 -9.96 -5.43
C ALA A 156 0.92 -9.64 -4.93
N SER A 157 0.12 -10.66 -4.62
CA SER A 157 -1.26 -10.50 -4.16
C SER A 157 -1.37 -9.72 -2.85
N GLN A 158 -0.33 -9.76 -2.00
CA GLN A 158 -0.28 -9.00 -0.74
C GLN A 158 -0.42 -7.48 -0.95
N PHE A 159 -0.06 -6.97 -2.13
CA PHE A 159 -0.08 -5.53 -2.44
C PHE A 159 -1.45 -5.03 -2.91
N LEU A 160 -2.41 -5.91 -3.17
CA LEU A 160 -3.75 -5.50 -3.58
C LEU A 160 -4.48 -4.75 -2.47
N ILE A 161 -4.22 -5.09 -1.21
CA ILE A 161 -4.90 -4.50 -0.04
C ILE A 161 -4.55 -3.01 0.20
N ILE A 162 -3.39 -2.56 -0.30
CA ILE A 162 -2.93 -1.17 -0.12
C ILE A 162 -3.24 -0.29 -1.33
N LEU A 163 -3.75 -0.86 -2.42
CA LEU A 163 -4.17 -0.10 -3.58
C LEU A 163 -5.52 0.57 -3.30
N PRO A 164 -5.71 1.83 -3.72
CA PRO A 164 -7.03 2.44 -3.71
C PRO A 164 -8.02 1.64 -4.58
N PRO A 165 -9.32 1.62 -4.25
CA PRO A 165 -10.33 0.87 -5.00
C PRO A 165 -10.35 1.15 -6.51
N ASP A 166 -10.14 2.41 -6.90
CA ASP A 166 -10.06 2.82 -8.31
C ASP A 166 -8.86 2.18 -9.02
N ALA A 167 -7.73 2.07 -8.33
CA ALA A 167 -6.51 1.47 -8.87
C ALA A 167 -6.59 -0.06 -8.92
N VAL A 168 -7.31 -0.68 -7.97
CA VAL A 168 -7.64 -2.11 -8.00
C VAL A 168 -8.52 -2.40 -9.22
N SER A 169 -9.54 -1.57 -9.45
CA SER A 169 -10.48 -1.73 -10.57
C SER A 169 -9.82 -1.54 -11.95
N ASP A 170 -8.80 -0.67 -12.05
CA ASP A 170 -8.03 -0.42 -13.28
C ASP A 170 -6.67 -1.14 -13.31
N LEU A 171 -6.46 -2.14 -12.44
CA LEU A 171 -5.16 -2.78 -12.25
C LEU A 171 -4.58 -3.33 -13.56
N LYS A 172 -5.42 -3.94 -14.39
CA LYS A 172 -5.05 -4.44 -15.73
C LYS A 172 -4.31 -3.40 -16.54
N ASN A 173 -4.86 -2.18 -16.62
CA ASN A 173 -4.29 -1.12 -17.45
C ASN A 173 -3.09 -0.46 -16.76
N LEU A 174 -3.14 -0.26 -15.45
CA LEU A 174 -2.07 0.37 -14.67
C LEU A 174 -0.80 -0.48 -14.56
N ALA A 175 -0.96 -1.80 -14.42
CA ALA A 175 0.14 -2.78 -14.36
C ALA A 175 0.45 -3.40 -15.75
N GLY A 176 -0.40 -3.14 -16.75
CA GLY A 176 -0.27 -3.67 -18.11
C GLY A 176 -0.33 -5.20 -18.15
N LEU A 177 -1.21 -5.80 -17.34
CA LEU A 177 -1.32 -7.26 -17.21
C LEU A 177 -2.13 -7.86 -18.35
N ASN A 178 -1.78 -9.09 -18.74
CA ASN A 178 -2.65 -9.91 -19.58
C ASN A 178 -3.65 -10.71 -18.72
N VAL A 179 -4.60 -11.38 -19.38
CA VAL A 179 -5.69 -12.11 -18.72
C VAL A 179 -5.15 -13.23 -17.82
N GLU A 180 -4.13 -13.94 -18.28
CA GLU A 180 -3.51 -15.05 -17.56
C GLU A 180 -2.78 -14.57 -16.29
N GLU A 181 -2.02 -13.47 -16.40
CA GLU A 181 -1.33 -12.83 -15.27
C GLU A 181 -2.32 -12.32 -14.22
N GLU A 182 -3.46 -11.77 -14.65
CA GLU A 182 -4.54 -11.35 -13.75
C GLU A 182 -5.16 -12.55 -13.04
N LYS A 183 -5.47 -13.63 -13.77
CA LYS A 183 -5.99 -14.87 -13.18
C LYS A 183 -5.03 -15.42 -12.12
N GLU A 184 -3.75 -15.51 -12.45
CA GLU A 184 -2.70 -16.00 -11.54
C GLU A 184 -2.62 -15.14 -10.25
N LEU A 185 -2.68 -13.82 -10.40
CA LEU A 185 -2.67 -12.89 -9.26
C LEU A 185 -3.90 -13.06 -8.35
N TYR A 186 -5.11 -13.11 -8.92
CA TYR A 186 -6.34 -13.20 -8.13
C TYR A 186 -6.52 -14.59 -7.50
N LEU A 187 -6.14 -15.68 -8.19
CA LEU A 187 -6.14 -17.01 -7.60
C LEU A 187 -5.19 -17.10 -6.40
N SER A 188 -4.10 -16.33 -6.43
CA SER A 188 -3.13 -16.27 -5.33
C SER A 188 -3.66 -15.55 -4.07
N LEU A 189 -4.85 -14.94 -4.12
CA LEU A 189 -5.56 -14.46 -2.93
C LEU A 189 -6.24 -15.58 -2.14
N LYS A 190 -6.38 -16.78 -2.73
CA LYS A 190 -7.14 -17.89 -2.13
C LYS A 190 -8.57 -17.40 -1.79
N ASP A 191 -9.04 -17.59 -0.57
CA ASP A 191 -10.37 -17.11 -0.12
C ASP A 191 -10.53 -15.58 -0.24
N GLY A 192 -9.42 -14.83 -0.26
CA GLY A 192 -9.43 -13.37 -0.43
C GLY A 192 -9.97 -12.91 -1.79
N ILE A 193 -10.07 -13.80 -2.79
CA ILE A 193 -10.70 -13.50 -4.08
C ILE A 193 -12.17 -13.07 -3.91
N TYR A 194 -12.86 -13.60 -2.89
CA TYR A 194 -14.26 -13.29 -2.61
C TYR A 194 -14.40 -12.01 -1.78
N GLU A 195 -13.40 -11.68 -0.97
CA GLU A 195 -13.38 -10.45 -0.18
C GLU A 195 -13.04 -9.21 -1.03
N LEU A 196 -12.24 -9.39 -2.09
CA LEU A 196 -11.77 -8.28 -2.92
C LEU A 196 -12.91 -7.46 -3.55
N PRO A 197 -13.97 -8.05 -4.15
CA PRO A 197 -15.13 -7.30 -4.62
C PRO A 197 -15.91 -6.57 -3.53
N ILE A 198 -15.87 -7.04 -2.28
CA ILE A 198 -16.52 -6.36 -1.14
C ILE A 198 -15.74 -5.10 -0.76
N GLN A 199 -14.40 -5.18 -0.81
CA GLN A 199 -13.49 -4.06 -0.50
C GLN A 199 -13.41 -3.05 -1.64
N SER A 200 -13.48 -3.51 -2.89
CA SER A 200 -13.41 -2.69 -4.11
C SER A 200 -14.52 -3.10 -5.10
N PRO A 201 -15.77 -2.66 -4.89
CA PRO A 201 -16.92 -3.05 -5.71
C PRO A 201 -16.74 -2.87 -7.23
N GLY A 202 -16.01 -1.84 -7.65
CA GLY A 202 -15.74 -1.56 -9.06
C GLY A 202 -15.06 -2.70 -9.84
N ILE A 203 -14.37 -3.63 -9.15
CA ILE A 203 -13.71 -4.77 -9.80
C ILE A 203 -14.63 -5.97 -10.00
N TYR A 204 -15.79 -6.02 -9.35
CA TYR A 204 -16.65 -7.20 -9.28
C TYR A 204 -17.00 -7.79 -10.65
N ARG A 205 -17.51 -6.95 -11.56
CA ARG A 205 -17.91 -7.38 -12.92
C ARG A 205 -16.73 -7.93 -13.71
N HIS A 206 -15.54 -7.37 -13.50
CA HIS A 206 -14.34 -7.80 -14.18
C HIS A 206 -13.88 -9.17 -13.68
N ILE A 207 -13.81 -9.38 -12.36
CA ILE A 207 -13.44 -10.69 -11.78
C ILE A 207 -14.49 -11.75 -12.15
N LEU A 208 -15.79 -11.43 -12.07
CA LEU A 208 -16.86 -12.35 -12.42
C LEU A 208 -16.70 -12.86 -13.87
N LYS A 209 -16.41 -11.94 -14.81
CA LYS A 209 -16.14 -12.30 -16.20
C LYS A 209 -14.82 -13.05 -16.36
N LEU A 210 -13.79 -12.66 -15.62
CA LEU A 210 -12.47 -13.29 -15.71
C LEU A 210 -12.54 -14.79 -15.35
N PHE A 211 -13.36 -15.15 -14.37
CA PHE A 211 -13.52 -16.52 -13.88
C PHE A 211 -14.76 -17.24 -14.41
N GLU A 212 -15.37 -16.79 -15.51
CA GLU A 212 -16.56 -17.43 -16.09
C GLU A 212 -16.35 -18.91 -16.46
N ASP A 213 -15.10 -19.27 -16.80
CA ASP A 213 -14.69 -20.64 -17.14
C ASP A 213 -14.40 -21.53 -15.91
N ASP A 214 -14.37 -20.97 -14.70
CA ASP A 214 -14.16 -21.69 -13.43
C ASP A 214 -15.50 -21.81 -12.69
N PRO A 215 -16.21 -22.95 -12.77
CA PRO A 215 -17.56 -23.06 -12.25
C PRO A 215 -17.68 -22.84 -10.74
N GLU A 216 -16.64 -23.16 -9.98
CA GLU A 216 -16.66 -23.04 -8.52
C GLU A 216 -16.54 -21.57 -8.11
N ILE A 217 -15.53 -20.88 -8.63
CA ILE A 217 -15.29 -19.46 -8.35
C ILE A 217 -16.46 -18.63 -8.91
N PHE A 218 -16.90 -18.92 -10.14
CA PHE A 218 -18.00 -18.20 -10.78
C PHE A 218 -19.29 -18.31 -9.98
N LEU A 219 -19.65 -19.52 -9.53
CA LEU A 219 -20.87 -19.73 -8.75
C LEU A 219 -20.84 -18.88 -7.48
N ILE A 220 -19.75 -18.92 -6.72
CA ILE A 220 -19.64 -18.14 -5.48
C ILE A 220 -19.75 -16.64 -5.78
N LEU A 221 -18.95 -16.11 -6.72
CA LEU A 221 -18.99 -14.70 -7.08
C LEU A 221 -20.37 -14.24 -7.56
N SER A 222 -21.08 -15.06 -8.32
CA SER A 222 -22.42 -14.74 -8.82
C SER A 222 -23.46 -14.57 -7.69
N THR A 223 -23.28 -15.26 -6.57
CA THR A 223 -24.17 -15.12 -5.40
C THR A 223 -23.89 -13.87 -4.55
N MET A 224 -22.80 -13.16 -4.83
CA MET A 224 -22.36 -12.02 -4.03
C MET A 224 -22.84 -10.66 -4.55
N GLU A 225 -23.58 -10.62 -5.67
CA GLU A 225 -23.96 -9.36 -6.35
C GLU A 225 -24.66 -8.36 -5.41
N GLU A 226 -25.67 -8.81 -4.66
CA GLU A 226 -26.40 -7.94 -3.72
C GLU A 226 -25.49 -7.39 -2.60
N LEU A 227 -24.55 -8.21 -2.12
CA LEU A 227 -23.59 -7.81 -1.09
C LEU A 227 -22.62 -6.74 -1.62
N VAL A 228 -22.14 -6.90 -2.86
CA VAL A 228 -21.26 -5.94 -3.53
C VAL A 228 -22.00 -4.63 -3.79
N LEU A 229 -23.21 -4.67 -4.34
CA LEU A 229 -24.03 -3.48 -4.59
C LEU A 229 -24.30 -2.69 -3.31
N ARG A 230 -24.60 -3.39 -2.21
CA ARG A 230 -24.79 -2.74 -0.91
C ARG A 230 -23.51 -2.06 -0.43
N LYS A 231 -22.34 -2.69 -0.59
CA LYS A 231 -21.05 -2.07 -0.23
C LYS A 231 -20.72 -0.86 -1.09
N GLU A 232 -21.03 -0.91 -2.38
CA GLU A 232 -20.91 0.23 -3.29
C GLU A 232 -21.72 1.42 -2.78
N GLN A 233 -23.00 1.21 -2.45
CA GLN A 233 -23.87 2.25 -1.89
C GLN A 233 -23.33 2.85 -0.57
N ILE A 234 -22.77 2.02 0.32
CA ILE A 234 -22.16 2.49 1.57
C ILE A 234 -20.95 3.37 1.28
N ILE A 235 -20.07 2.97 0.36
CA ILE A 235 -18.86 3.71 0.01
C ILE A 235 -19.22 5.05 -0.63
N GLU A 236 -20.11 5.06 -1.62
CA GLU A 236 -20.54 6.28 -2.31
C GLU A 236 -21.22 7.26 -1.35
N SER A 237 -22.18 6.77 -0.56
CA SER A 237 -22.89 7.60 0.43
C SER A 237 -21.94 8.17 1.47
N SER A 238 -21.01 7.33 1.98
CA SER A 238 -19.96 7.79 2.90
C SER A 238 -19.12 8.89 2.26
N HIS A 239 -18.69 8.73 1.01
CA HIS A 239 -17.87 9.71 0.33
C HIS A 239 -18.57 11.06 0.18
N VAL A 240 -19.84 11.06 -0.26
CA VAL A 240 -20.65 12.29 -0.39
C VAL A 240 -20.75 13.03 0.94
N ILE A 241 -21.02 12.31 2.02
CA ILE A 241 -21.16 12.91 3.35
C ILE A 241 -19.79 13.40 3.88
N LEU A 242 -18.70 12.67 3.62
CA LEU A 242 -17.35 13.08 3.97
C LEU A 242 -16.92 14.38 3.27
N GLU A 243 -17.29 14.58 2.01
CA GLU A 243 -17.01 15.82 1.28
C GLU A 243 -17.80 17.02 1.85
N LYS A 244 -19.03 16.80 2.30
CA LYS A 244 -19.79 17.82 3.06
C LYS A 244 -19.10 18.15 4.38
N TYR A 245 -18.53 17.16 5.07
CA TYR A 245 -17.79 17.39 6.32
C TYR A 245 -16.54 18.24 6.08
N LYS A 246 -15.70 17.85 5.12
CA LYS A 246 -14.45 18.56 4.81
C LYS A 246 -14.70 20.00 4.36
N SER A 247 -15.80 20.25 3.67
CA SER A 247 -16.20 21.60 3.24
C SER A 247 -16.84 22.45 4.35
N GLY A 248 -16.96 21.92 5.57
CA GLY A 248 -17.59 22.61 6.71
C GLY A 248 -19.11 22.77 6.57
N LYS A 249 -19.72 22.08 5.59
CA LYS A 249 -21.15 22.15 5.29
C LYS A 249 -21.96 21.08 6.01
N LEU A 250 -21.30 20.13 6.68
CA LEU A 250 -21.96 19.09 7.44
C LEU A 250 -22.30 19.59 8.85
N ASN A 251 -23.59 19.70 9.13
CA ASN A 251 -24.14 19.80 10.48
C ASN A 251 -25.03 18.57 10.78
N HIS A 252 -25.42 18.38 12.05
CA HIS A 252 -26.21 17.21 12.46
C HIS A 252 -27.54 17.08 11.71
N GLN A 253 -28.16 18.19 11.26
CA GLN A 253 -29.40 18.16 10.48
C GLN A 253 -29.17 17.66 9.06
N SER A 254 -28.13 18.14 8.39
CA SER A 254 -27.73 17.68 7.05
C SER A 254 -27.31 16.22 7.05
N LEU A 255 -26.58 15.79 8.08
CA LEU A 255 -26.20 14.40 8.28
C LEU A 255 -27.43 13.52 8.50
N PHE A 256 -28.36 13.94 9.35
CA PHE A 256 -29.62 13.21 9.54
C PHE A 256 -30.43 13.09 8.25
N ALA A 257 -30.54 14.17 7.48
CA ALA A 257 -31.27 14.18 6.21
C ALA A 257 -30.63 13.25 5.16
N ASP A 258 -29.30 13.22 5.07
CA ASP A 258 -28.57 12.33 4.17
C ASP A 258 -28.75 10.85 4.60
N LEU A 259 -28.71 10.57 5.90
CA LEU A 259 -28.83 9.22 6.46
C LEU A 259 -30.27 8.70 6.51
N SER A 260 -31.29 9.56 6.57
CA SER A 260 -32.70 9.15 6.61
C SER A 260 -33.19 8.64 5.26
N ALA A 261 -32.56 9.07 4.17
CA ALA A 261 -32.84 8.62 2.80
C ALA A 261 -32.29 7.21 2.50
N LEU A 262 -31.42 6.67 3.35
CA LEU A 262 -30.75 5.38 3.16
C LEU A 262 -31.45 4.26 3.94
N GLU A 263 -31.17 3.01 3.57
CA GLU A 263 -31.64 1.83 4.31
C GLU A 263 -31.06 1.79 5.73
N PRO A 264 -31.81 1.32 6.76
CA PRO A 264 -31.37 1.36 8.15
C PRO A 264 -29.99 0.75 8.37
N GLU A 265 -29.71 -0.36 7.70
CA GLU A 265 -28.48 -1.11 7.86
C GLU A 265 -27.28 -0.38 7.22
N ILE A 266 -27.48 0.26 6.06
CA ILE A 266 -26.48 1.14 5.42
C ILE A 266 -26.16 2.31 6.33
N THR A 267 -27.20 2.95 6.86
CA THR A 267 -27.07 4.08 7.77
C THR A 267 -26.27 3.73 9.03
N MET A 268 -26.55 2.57 9.62
CA MET A 268 -25.82 2.08 10.80
C MET A 268 -24.33 1.83 10.50
N GLU A 269 -24.02 1.34 9.31
CA GLU A 269 -22.64 1.10 8.88
C GLU A 269 -21.88 2.40 8.64
N ILE A 270 -22.48 3.38 7.96
CA ILE A 270 -21.90 4.72 7.77
C ILE A 270 -21.62 5.40 9.12
N LEU A 271 -22.57 5.32 10.06
CA LEU A 271 -22.37 5.82 11.43
C LEU A 271 -21.22 5.12 12.16
N GLY A 272 -21.01 3.83 11.90
CA GLY A 272 -19.85 3.07 12.38
C GLY A 272 -18.53 3.63 11.84
N ILE A 273 -18.43 3.75 10.52
CA ILE A 273 -17.25 4.30 9.82
C ILE A 273 -16.92 5.71 10.36
N PHE A 274 -17.93 6.54 10.61
CA PHE A 274 -17.72 7.92 11.06
C PHE A 274 -17.24 8.00 12.52
N GLU A 275 -17.71 7.10 13.39
CA GLU A 275 -17.19 6.95 14.75
C GLU A 275 -15.72 6.49 14.72
N GLU A 276 -15.40 5.48 13.91
CA GLU A 276 -14.03 4.97 13.76
C GLU A 276 -13.05 6.02 13.25
N LYS A 277 -13.50 6.89 12.34
CA LYS A 277 -12.72 8.02 11.82
C LYS A 277 -12.67 9.22 12.76
N GLY A 278 -13.29 9.14 13.95
CA GLY A 278 -13.30 10.22 14.95
C GLY A 278 -14.12 11.45 14.53
N MET A 279 -15.01 11.30 13.56
CA MET A 279 -15.84 12.39 13.03
C MET A 279 -17.10 12.60 13.85
N LEU A 280 -17.55 11.55 14.54
CA LEU A 280 -18.65 11.57 15.48
C LEU A 280 -18.19 10.95 16.80
N GLY A 281 -18.54 11.60 17.90
CA GLY A 281 -18.48 10.97 19.21
C GLY A 281 -19.54 9.87 19.37
N ARG A 282 -19.29 8.92 20.27
CA ARG A 282 -20.23 7.83 20.58
C ARG A 282 -21.61 8.32 21.01
N SER A 283 -21.67 9.45 21.73
CA SER A 283 -22.92 10.12 22.12
C SER A 283 -23.69 10.70 20.92
N GLU A 284 -22.99 11.29 19.96
CA GLU A 284 -23.60 11.87 18.75
C GLU A 284 -24.15 10.78 17.83
N LYS A 285 -23.41 9.69 17.67
CA LYS A 285 -23.88 8.49 16.96
C LYS A 285 -25.17 7.95 17.56
N ASN A 286 -25.24 7.82 18.88
CA ASN A 286 -26.44 7.32 19.56
C ASN A 286 -27.63 8.25 19.38
N LEU A 287 -27.42 9.57 19.46
CA LEU A 287 -28.47 10.55 19.22
C LEU A 287 -29.04 10.46 17.80
N ILE A 288 -28.17 10.42 16.79
CA ILE A 288 -28.59 10.31 15.38
C ILE A 288 -29.30 8.98 15.15
N LYS A 289 -28.80 7.88 15.71
CA LYS A 289 -29.44 6.57 15.66
C LYS A 289 -30.86 6.59 16.23
N GLU A 290 -31.05 7.18 17.40
CA GLU A 290 -32.37 7.30 18.02
C GLU A 290 -33.33 8.14 17.17
N LEU A 291 -32.86 9.26 16.61
CA LEU A 291 -33.66 10.10 15.72
C LEU A 291 -34.11 9.33 14.48
N LEU A 292 -33.21 8.55 13.87
CA LEU A 292 -33.52 7.75 12.68
C LEU A 292 -34.53 6.64 12.98
N SER A 293 -34.41 5.99 14.15
CA SER A 293 -35.36 4.95 14.58
C SER A 293 -36.77 5.48 14.86
N LYS A 294 -36.92 6.78 15.14
CA LYS A 294 -38.23 7.42 15.36
C LYS A 294 -38.86 7.95 14.07
N HIS A 295 -38.07 8.03 13.00
CA HIS A 295 -38.49 8.61 11.72
C HIS A 295 -39.02 7.57 10.72
N LYS A 296 -38.67 6.29 10.92
CA LYS A 296 -39.18 5.14 10.15
C LYS A 296 -40.23 4.39 10.96
#